data_AF-A0A956R0C7-F1
#
_entry.id   AF-A0A956R0C7-F1
#
_cell.length_a   1.000
_cell.length_b   1.000
_cell.length_c   1.000
_cell.angle_alpha   90.00
_cell.angle_beta   90.00
_cell.angle_gamma   90.00
#
_symmetry.space_group_name_H-M   'P 1'
#
loop_
_entity.id
_entity.type
_entity.pdbx_description
1 polymer ?
#
loop_
_entity_poly.entity_id
_entity_poly.type
_entity_poly.pdbx_seq_one_letter_code
_entity_poly.pdbx_strand_id
1 'polypeptide(L)'
;CGDGVIQAPEVCDDGNDDHGDACLDTSAVASCGDGFVQDGVEDCDDGNNVSNDGCAADCTGEFPAVCTTGNDPGTNSPWVVCSADANQAWISANTGGNFHPIVICQSLGYNTVGQWGGTCGNVCGYCQGATSCMNTGSMQFDFGNWNGSGNCGADAMGPIICNTVHWTCVN
;
A
#
# COMPACT_ATOMS: atom_id res chain seq x y z
N CYS A 1 -1.07 -26.29 -22.10
CA CYS A 1 -1.43 -25.00 -21.55
C CYS A 1 -1.02 -23.99 -22.59
N GLY A 2 -1.94 -23.10 -22.95
CA GLY A 2 -1.71 -21.99 -23.83
C GLY A 2 -1.91 -22.27 -25.33
N ASP A 3 -2.36 -23.47 -25.72
CA ASP A 3 -2.64 -23.79 -27.13
C ASP A 3 -4.13 -23.65 -27.52
N GLY A 4 -4.98 -23.31 -26.55
CA GLY A 4 -6.42 -23.15 -26.70
C GLY A 4 -7.17 -24.47 -26.71
N VAL A 5 -6.52 -25.59 -26.37
CA VAL A 5 -7.09 -26.93 -26.39
C VAL A 5 -6.82 -27.65 -25.07
N ILE A 6 -7.87 -27.77 -24.24
CA ILE A 6 -7.83 -28.57 -23.01
C ILE A 6 -7.49 -30.03 -23.33
N GLN A 7 -6.34 -30.49 -22.83
CA GLN A 7 -5.88 -31.87 -22.96
C GLN A 7 -5.37 -32.41 -21.62
N ALA A 8 -5.62 -33.68 -21.30
CA ALA A 8 -5.20 -34.24 -20.01
C ALA A 8 -3.66 -34.17 -19.86
N PRO A 9 -3.10 -33.64 -18.74
CA PRO A 9 -3.74 -33.47 -17.42
C PRO A 9 -4.28 -32.06 -17.10
N GLU A 10 -4.49 -31.20 -18.09
CA GLU A 10 -4.94 -29.81 -17.92
C GLU A 10 -6.38 -29.71 -17.40
N VAL A 11 -6.65 -28.72 -16.55
CA VAL A 11 -7.99 -28.42 -16.03
C VAL A 11 -8.62 -27.25 -16.80
N CYS A 12 -7.80 -26.35 -17.33
CA CYS A 12 -8.18 -25.25 -18.21
C CYS A 12 -7.10 -25.01 -19.29
N ASP A 13 -7.47 -24.28 -20.34
CA ASP A 13 -6.58 -23.71 -21.35
C ASP A 13 -7.33 -22.56 -22.06
N ASP A 14 -6.89 -21.32 -21.90
CA ASP A 14 -7.45 -20.12 -22.52
C ASP A 14 -6.60 -19.59 -23.69
N GLY A 15 -5.63 -20.38 -24.14
CA GLY A 15 -4.89 -20.12 -25.37
C GLY A 15 -3.76 -19.12 -25.26
N ASN A 16 -3.25 -18.88 -24.05
CA ASN A 16 -1.99 -18.16 -23.83
C ASN A 16 -1.27 -18.64 -22.53
N ASP A 17 -0.11 -18.04 -22.25
CA ASP A 17 0.71 -18.32 -21.05
C ASP A 17 0.67 -17.14 -20.04
N ASP A 18 -0.41 -16.35 -20.07
CA ASP A 18 -0.65 -15.24 -19.14
C ASP A 18 -1.25 -15.78 -17.84
N HIS A 19 -0.82 -15.25 -16.70
CA HIS A 19 -1.38 -15.61 -15.39
C HIS A 19 -2.52 -14.68 -14.98
N GLY A 20 -2.71 -13.59 -15.71
CA GLY A 20 -3.71 -12.56 -15.40
C GLY A 20 -5.12 -12.88 -15.88
N ASP A 21 -5.38 -14.04 -16.50
CA ASP A 21 -6.69 -14.39 -17.05
C ASP A 21 -7.28 -15.65 -16.42
N ALA A 22 -7.99 -16.48 -17.17
CA ALA A 22 -8.82 -17.54 -16.61
C ALA A 22 -8.00 -18.77 -16.19
N CYS A 23 -6.79 -18.91 -16.70
CA CYS A 23 -5.96 -20.10 -16.55
C CYS A 23 -4.49 -19.71 -16.34
N LEU A 24 -3.87 -20.26 -15.29
CA LEU A 24 -2.43 -20.10 -15.09
C LEU A 24 -1.65 -20.91 -16.14
N ASP A 25 -0.37 -20.57 -16.38
CA ASP A 25 0.54 -21.34 -17.27
C ASP A 25 0.72 -22.81 -16.85
N THR A 26 0.36 -23.14 -15.61
CA THR A 26 0.34 -24.50 -15.05
C THR A 26 -0.94 -25.28 -15.37
N SER A 27 -1.86 -24.71 -16.14
CA SER A 27 -3.18 -25.28 -16.48
C SER A 27 -4.13 -25.45 -15.31
N ALA A 28 -3.87 -24.70 -14.24
CA ALA A 28 -4.77 -24.55 -13.10
C ALA A 28 -5.69 -23.35 -13.35
N VAL A 29 -6.96 -23.48 -12.92
CA VAL A 29 -7.92 -22.37 -12.99
C VAL A 29 -7.46 -21.29 -12.02
N ALA A 30 -7.42 -20.04 -12.49
CA ALA A 30 -7.09 -18.90 -11.64
C ALA A 30 -8.09 -18.80 -10.47
N SER A 31 -7.58 -18.56 -9.27
CA SER A 31 -8.38 -18.47 -8.07
C SER A 31 -7.69 -17.66 -7.00
N CYS A 32 -8.46 -16.81 -6.32
CA CYS A 32 -8.01 -16.07 -5.15
C CYS A 32 -7.18 -16.90 -4.15
N GLY A 33 -5.97 -16.42 -3.88
CA GLY A 33 -4.95 -17.02 -3.03
C GLY A 33 -3.98 -17.93 -3.78
N ASP A 34 -3.92 -17.88 -5.11
CA ASP A 34 -3.01 -18.70 -5.92
C ASP A 34 -1.65 -18.04 -6.22
N GLY A 35 -1.51 -16.76 -5.86
CA GLY A 35 -0.31 -15.96 -6.01
C GLY A 35 -0.29 -15.09 -7.27
N PHE A 36 -1.37 -15.09 -8.07
CA PHE A 36 -1.50 -14.31 -9.29
C PHE A 36 -2.81 -13.52 -9.28
N VAL A 37 -2.75 -12.25 -9.68
CA VAL A 37 -3.95 -11.41 -9.77
C VAL A 37 -4.66 -11.68 -11.09
N GLN A 38 -5.91 -12.12 -11.03
CA GLN A 38 -6.78 -12.20 -12.19
C GLN A 38 -7.33 -10.82 -12.60
N ASP A 39 -6.91 -10.33 -13.76
CA ASP A 39 -7.21 -9.00 -14.26
C ASP A 39 -8.72 -8.76 -14.41
N GLY A 40 -9.22 -7.74 -13.71
CA GLY A 40 -10.61 -7.34 -13.75
C GLY A 40 -11.57 -8.24 -12.95
N VAL A 41 -11.04 -9.24 -12.24
CA VAL A 41 -11.80 -10.08 -11.29
C VAL A 41 -11.31 -9.85 -9.86
N GLU A 42 -10.00 -9.75 -9.66
CA GLU A 42 -9.36 -9.63 -8.33
C GLU A 42 -8.71 -8.25 -8.19
N ASP A 43 -8.85 -7.64 -7.01
CA ASP A 43 -8.19 -6.37 -6.68
C ASP A 43 -6.74 -6.60 -6.20
N CYS A 44 -6.46 -7.79 -5.67
CA CYS A 44 -5.17 -8.24 -5.14
C CYS A 44 -5.12 -9.78 -5.09
N ASP A 45 -3.91 -10.32 -4.88
CA ASP A 45 -3.67 -11.72 -4.49
C ASP A 45 -2.34 -11.76 -3.71
N ASP A 46 -2.36 -12.28 -2.47
CA ASP A 46 -1.17 -12.40 -1.61
C ASP A 46 -0.68 -13.86 -1.43
N GLY A 47 -1.15 -14.75 -2.30
CA GLY A 47 -0.76 -16.16 -2.36
C GLY A 47 -1.40 -17.04 -1.30
N ASN A 48 -2.42 -16.55 -0.60
CA ASN A 48 -3.21 -17.35 0.32
C ASN A 48 -4.63 -16.77 0.54
N ASN A 49 -5.47 -17.44 1.36
CA ASN A 49 -6.84 -17.00 1.67
C ASN A 49 -7.01 -16.64 3.15
N VAL A 50 -5.93 -16.21 3.80
CA VAL A 50 -5.98 -15.56 5.11
C VAL A 50 -6.46 -14.13 4.88
N SER A 51 -7.00 -13.53 5.92
CA SER A 51 -7.41 -12.13 5.89
C SER A 51 -6.58 -11.37 6.92
N ASN A 52 -6.37 -10.10 6.65
CA ASN A 52 -5.52 -9.16 7.36
C ASN A 52 -4.02 -9.32 7.12
N ASP A 53 -3.61 -9.86 5.97
CA ASP A 53 -2.21 -10.05 5.56
C ASP A 53 -1.84 -9.48 4.19
N GLY A 54 -2.76 -8.77 3.54
CA GLY A 54 -2.47 -8.02 2.31
C GLY A 54 -3.61 -8.07 1.31
N CYS A 55 -4.28 -9.21 1.24
CA CYS A 55 -5.47 -9.41 0.43
C CYS A 55 -6.53 -10.18 1.21
N ALA A 56 -7.81 -9.84 1.01
CA ALA A 56 -8.88 -10.56 1.68
C ALA A 56 -9.05 -11.94 1.06
N ALA A 57 -9.69 -12.85 1.79
CA ALA A 57 -10.01 -14.19 1.28
C ALA A 57 -10.95 -14.19 0.06
N ASP A 58 -11.57 -13.04 -0.25
CA ASP A 58 -12.40 -12.80 -1.44
C ASP A 58 -11.71 -11.91 -2.49
N CYS A 59 -10.39 -11.74 -2.38
CA CYS A 59 -9.51 -10.96 -3.24
C CYS A 59 -9.90 -9.49 -3.40
N THR A 60 -10.57 -8.96 -2.38
CA THR A 60 -10.74 -7.53 -2.19
C THR A 60 -9.54 -6.95 -1.43
N GLY A 61 -9.15 -5.72 -1.79
CA GLY A 61 -8.09 -5.02 -1.07
C GLY A 61 -8.50 -4.73 0.38
N GLU A 62 -7.69 -5.17 1.35
CA GLU A 62 -8.00 -4.96 2.77
C GLU A 62 -7.58 -3.59 3.29
N PHE A 63 -6.47 -3.06 2.75
CA PHE A 63 -5.84 -1.80 3.15
C PHE A 63 -5.54 -0.95 1.91
N PRO A 64 -5.24 0.35 2.08
CA PRO A 64 -4.87 1.18 0.94
C PRO A 64 -3.70 0.57 0.18
N ALA A 65 -3.84 0.45 -1.13
CA ALA A 65 -2.79 -0.08 -1.98
C ALA A 65 -1.48 0.70 -1.78
N VAL A 66 -0.37 -0.02 -1.75
CA VAL A 66 0.96 0.60 -1.80
C VAL A 66 1.05 1.45 -3.07
N CYS A 67 1.73 2.59 -2.98
CA CYS A 67 1.79 3.64 -4.00
C CYS A 67 0.49 4.45 -4.22
N THR A 68 -0.55 4.27 -3.38
CA THR A 68 -1.70 5.20 -3.37
C THR A 68 -1.21 6.61 -3.07
N THR A 69 -1.58 7.59 -3.89
CA THR A 69 -1.17 8.99 -3.73
C THR A 69 -2.35 9.87 -3.32
N GLY A 70 -2.05 10.98 -2.66
CA GLY A 70 -3.04 12.00 -2.32
C GLY A 70 -2.42 13.32 -1.91
N ASN A 71 -3.26 14.26 -1.50
CA ASN A 71 -2.85 15.57 -1.01
C ASN A 71 -3.45 15.83 0.37
N ASP A 72 -2.70 16.50 1.24
CA ASP A 72 -3.23 16.99 2.50
C ASP A 72 -4.39 17.97 2.24
N PRO A 73 -5.58 17.76 2.84
CA PRO A 73 -6.74 18.59 2.49
C PRO A 73 -6.63 20.06 2.93
N GLY A 74 -5.76 20.39 3.88
CA GLY A 74 -5.57 21.76 4.39
C GLY A 74 -4.47 22.52 3.65
N THR A 75 -3.38 21.83 3.32
CA THR A 75 -2.16 22.47 2.79
C THR A 75 -1.86 22.12 1.34
N ASN A 76 -2.61 21.16 0.78
CA ASN A 76 -2.39 20.56 -0.52
C ASN A 76 -1.02 19.88 -0.68
N SER A 77 -0.33 19.58 0.43
CA SER A 77 0.97 18.92 0.41
C SER A 77 0.82 17.47 -0.07
N PRO A 78 1.54 17.03 -1.12
CA PRO A 78 1.38 15.70 -1.70
C PRO A 78 1.99 14.60 -0.81
N TRP A 79 1.36 13.43 -0.78
CA TRP A 79 1.82 12.24 -0.06
C TRP A 79 1.57 10.95 -0.88
N VAL A 80 2.25 9.87 -0.51
CA VAL A 80 2.13 8.52 -1.11
C VAL A 80 2.21 7.43 -0.04
N VAL A 81 1.41 6.37 -0.12
CA VAL A 81 1.52 5.19 0.75
C VAL A 81 2.72 4.35 0.32
N CYS A 82 3.63 4.06 1.25
CA CYS A 82 4.82 3.23 0.99
C CYS A 82 4.72 1.82 1.61
N SER A 83 3.83 1.63 2.57
CA SER A 83 3.51 0.32 3.15
C SER A 83 2.16 0.43 3.87
N ALA A 84 1.33 -0.60 3.81
CA ALA A 84 0.07 -0.63 4.55
C ALA A 84 -0.26 -2.06 5.00
N ASP A 85 -0.83 -2.16 6.19
CA ASP A 85 -1.38 -3.38 6.78
C ASP A 85 -2.65 -3.03 7.60
N ALA A 86 -3.23 -4.04 8.25
CA ALA A 86 -4.45 -3.93 9.06
C ALA A 86 -4.39 -2.93 10.20
N ASN A 87 -3.20 -2.65 10.66
CA ASN A 87 -2.96 -1.82 11.81
C ASN A 87 -2.39 -0.47 11.39
N GLN A 88 -1.65 -0.38 10.29
CA GLN A 88 -0.94 0.85 9.94
C GLN A 88 -0.75 1.03 8.44
N ALA A 89 -0.93 2.26 7.96
CA ALA A 89 -0.32 2.72 6.71
C ALA A 89 0.86 3.63 6.98
N TRP A 90 1.85 3.64 6.11
CA TRP A 90 3.00 4.52 6.13
C TRP A 90 2.94 5.42 4.91
N ILE A 91 2.98 6.73 5.14
CA ILE A 91 2.92 7.73 4.06
C ILE A 91 4.27 8.44 3.91
N SER A 92 4.62 8.80 2.68
CA SER A 92 5.84 9.51 2.31
C SER A 92 5.47 10.77 1.54
N ALA A 93 6.28 11.83 1.63
CA ALA A 93 6.12 13.02 0.78
C ALA A 93 7.44 13.46 0.13
N ASN A 94 7.31 14.02 -1.07
CA ASN A 94 8.43 14.44 -1.93
C ASN A 94 8.84 15.91 -1.76
N THR A 95 8.04 16.70 -1.03
CA THR A 95 8.31 18.10 -0.72
C THR A 95 8.34 18.27 0.78
N GLY A 96 9.20 19.16 1.29
CA GLY A 96 8.92 19.77 2.58
C GLY A 96 7.48 20.28 2.56
N GLY A 97 6.73 20.06 3.63
CA GLY A 97 5.30 20.27 3.61
C GLY A 97 4.72 20.26 5.01
N ASN A 98 3.45 20.63 5.09
CA ASN A 98 2.71 20.68 6.34
C ASN A 98 1.60 19.64 6.23
N PHE A 99 1.66 18.60 7.05
CA PHE A 99 0.75 17.47 6.93
C PHE A 99 -0.08 17.32 8.19
N HIS A 100 -1.38 17.07 8.00
CA HIS A 100 -2.34 16.75 9.05
C HIS A 100 -2.45 15.22 9.18
N PRO A 101 -1.59 14.56 9.99
CA PRO A 101 -1.49 13.11 10.05
C PRO A 101 -2.85 12.47 10.34
N ILE A 102 -3.60 13.02 11.31
CA ILE A 102 -4.92 12.51 11.71
C ILE A 102 -5.90 12.52 10.53
N VAL A 103 -5.93 13.61 9.77
CA VAL A 103 -6.86 13.76 8.63
C VAL A 103 -6.50 12.80 7.51
N ILE A 104 -5.20 12.67 7.21
CA ILE A 104 -4.73 11.72 6.19
C ILE A 104 -5.08 10.28 6.61
N CYS A 105 -4.91 9.93 7.89
CA CYS A 105 -5.27 8.60 8.40
C CYS A 105 -6.73 8.28 8.25
N GLN A 106 -7.59 9.21 8.62
CA GLN A 106 -9.02 9.05 8.48
C GLN A 106 -9.43 8.88 7.01
N SER A 107 -8.76 9.58 6.08
CA SER A 107 -9.01 9.41 4.64
C SER A 107 -8.58 8.04 4.10
N LEU A 108 -7.64 7.38 4.77
CA LEU A 108 -7.14 6.03 4.45
C LEU A 108 -7.86 4.92 5.23
N GLY A 109 -8.88 5.26 6.03
CA GLY A 109 -9.64 4.28 6.83
C GLY A 109 -9.06 3.98 8.22
N TYR A 110 -8.01 4.68 8.64
CA TYR A 110 -7.37 4.48 9.94
C TYR A 110 -7.83 5.50 10.98
N ASN A 111 -7.99 5.05 12.23
CA ASN A 111 -8.57 5.86 13.30
C ASN A 111 -7.56 6.56 14.22
N THR A 112 -6.29 6.16 14.18
CA THR A 112 -5.25 6.67 15.08
C THR A 112 -3.97 7.03 14.32
N VAL A 113 -3.16 7.87 14.94
CA VAL A 113 -1.77 8.12 14.56
C VAL A 113 -0.92 7.38 15.57
N GLY A 114 0.03 6.57 15.11
CA GLY A 114 0.82 5.71 15.97
C GLY A 114 1.83 6.42 16.83
N GLN A 115 2.49 5.61 17.67
CA GLN A 115 3.56 6.05 18.55
C GLN A 115 4.75 6.69 17.80
N TRP A 116 4.96 6.34 16.53
CA TRP A 116 5.94 6.97 15.63
C TRP A 116 5.27 7.56 14.39
N GLY A 117 4.00 7.93 14.53
CA GLY A 117 3.10 8.14 13.41
C GLY A 117 2.32 6.87 13.01
N GLY A 118 2.80 5.64 13.24
CA GLY A 118 2.18 4.40 12.72
C GLY A 118 0.78 3.99 13.24
N THR A 119 -0.26 4.42 12.53
CA THR A 119 -1.58 3.79 12.32
C THR A 119 -2.25 4.59 11.19
N CYS A 120 -1.82 5.84 10.95
CA CYS A 120 -1.10 6.13 9.71
C CYS A 120 0.11 7.11 9.88
N GLY A 121 1.27 6.61 9.43
CA GLY A 121 2.66 6.97 9.68
C GLY A 121 3.07 8.45 9.56
N ASN A 122 4.30 8.72 10.01
CA ASN A 122 4.99 9.98 9.74
C ASN A 122 5.07 10.23 8.22
N VAL A 123 5.07 11.48 7.78
CA VAL A 123 5.23 11.88 6.36
C VAL A 123 6.68 11.82 5.88
N CYS A 124 7.17 10.63 5.59
CA CYS A 124 8.60 10.36 5.52
C CYS A 124 9.28 10.73 4.21
N GLY A 125 10.50 11.27 4.25
CA GLY A 125 11.27 11.70 3.09
C GLY A 125 11.49 10.62 2.02
N TYR A 126 11.33 11.08 0.77
CA TYR A 126 11.68 10.58 -0.56
C TYR A 126 11.57 9.07 -0.81
N CYS A 127 10.73 8.71 -1.78
CA CYS A 127 10.91 7.58 -2.72
C CYS A 127 10.22 7.91 -4.07
N GLN A 128 10.97 7.82 -5.17
CA GLN A 128 10.51 8.21 -6.50
C GLN A 128 9.97 7.03 -7.32
N GLY A 129 8.76 7.20 -7.86
CA GLY A 129 8.18 6.28 -8.84
C GLY A 129 7.69 4.96 -8.24
N ALA A 130 7.12 4.11 -9.10
CA ALA A 130 6.62 2.79 -8.73
C ALA A 130 7.70 1.95 -8.04
N THR A 131 8.95 2.03 -8.51
CA THR A 131 10.06 1.24 -7.99
C THR A 131 10.40 1.57 -6.54
N SER A 132 10.44 2.85 -6.16
CA SER A 132 10.84 3.20 -4.79
C SER A 132 9.70 3.07 -3.76
N CYS A 133 8.42 3.08 -4.17
CA CYS A 133 7.30 2.73 -3.29
C CYS A 133 7.08 1.22 -3.17
N MET A 134 7.36 0.44 -4.24
CA MET A 134 7.34 -1.02 -4.18
C MET A 134 8.61 -1.64 -3.59
N ASN A 135 9.70 -0.87 -3.53
CA ASN A 135 10.99 -1.29 -2.99
C ASN A 135 11.53 -0.19 -2.06
N THR A 136 10.84 -0.01 -0.94
CA THR A 136 11.31 0.88 0.12
C THR A 136 12.57 0.25 0.73
N GLY A 137 13.67 0.98 0.88
CA GLY A 137 14.82 0.46 1.63
C GLY A 137 14.55 0.50 3.14
N SER A 138 15.54 0.87 3.96
CA SER A 138 15.37 0.74 5.42
C SER A 138 14.63 1.94 6.03
N MET A 139 13.71 1.64 6.96
CA MET A 139 13.12 2.63 7.86
C MET A 139 14.20 3.26 8.74
N GLN A 140 14.28 4.59 8.75
CA GLN A 140 15.18 5.36 9.63
C GLN A 140 14.36 6.37 10.44
N PHE A 141 14.31 6.15 11.75
CA PHE A 141 13.54 7.01 12.66
C PHE A 141 14.39 8.18 13.14
N ASP A 142 14.17 9.36 12.55
CA ASP A 142 14.96 10.56 12.88
C ASP A 142 14.36 11.39 14.04
N PHE A 143 13.14 11.07 14.49
CA PHE A 143 12.45 11.79 15.58
C PHE A 143 11.79 10.84 16.60
N GLY A 144 11.74 11.29 17.87
CA GLY A 144 11.14 10.62 19.01
C GLY A 144 9.64 10.28 18.85
N ASN A 145 9.06 9.59 19.84
CA ASN A 145 7.64 9.20 19.82
C ASN A 145 6.71 10.40 19.55
N TRP A 146 5.72 10.21 18.68
CA TRP A 146 4.57 11.09 18.53
C TRP A 146 3.86 11.26 19.87
N ASN A 147 3.82 12.50 20.35
CA ASN A 147 3.19 12.89 21.61
C ASN A 147 1.84 13.60 21.41
N GLY A 148 1.27 13.53 20.20
CA GLY A 148 0.05 14.25 19.83
C GLY A 148 0.26 15.70 19.41
N SER A 149 1.49 16.22 19.48
CA SER A 149 1.80 17.60 19.10
C SER A 149 2.64 17.64 17.81
N GLY A 150 2.19 18.41 16.84
CA GLY A 150 2.88 18.63 15.58
C GLY A 150 4.16 19.44 15.76
N ASN A 151 5.22 19.12 15.03
CA ASN A 151 6.48 19.86 15.08
C ASN A 151 6.47 21.17 14.28
N CYS A 152 5.45 21.37 13.43
CA CYS A 152 5.19 22.62 12.73
C CYS A 152 3.93 23.35 13.25
N GLY A 153 3.52 23.04 14.48
CA GLY A 153 2.37 23.67 15.13
C GLY A 153 1.07 22.90 14.90
N ALA A 154 -0.05 23.61 14.93
CA ALA A 154 -1.39 23.08 14.73
C ALA A 154 -2.32 24.16 14.18
N ASP A 155 -3.35 23.75 13.45
CA ASP A 155 -4.44 24.63 13.00
C ASP A 155 -5.82 24.03 13.33
N ALA A 156 -6.88 24.51 12.67
CA ALA A 156 -8.25 24.05 12.88
C ALA A 156 -8.47 22.57 12.49
N MET A 157 -7.60 22.00 11.65
CA MET A 157 -7.61 20.59 11.24
C MET A 157 -6.75 19.70 12.15
N GLY A 158 -5.98 20.31 13.06
CA GLY A 158 -5.25 19.64 14.11
C GLY A 158 -3.73 19.85 14.04
N PRO A 159 -2.95 18.95 14.66
CA PRO A 159 -1.48 19.01 14.65
C PRO A 159 -0.89 18.93 13.24
N ILE A 160 0.18 19.69 12.99
CA ILE A 160 0.89 19.73 11.70
C ILE A 160 2.30 19.17 11.86
N ILE A 161 2.66 18.23 10.98
CA ILE A 161 4.01 17.67 10.89
C ILE A 161 4.72 18.18 9.65
N CYS A 162 6.00 18.53 9.77
CA CYS A 162 6.86 18.96 8.67
C CYS A 162 8.23 18.28 8.60
N ASN A 163 8.68 17.62 9.68
CA ASN A 163 9.86 16.74 9.69
C ASN A 163 9.49 15.37 10.24
N THR A 164 10.07 14.31 9.68
CA THR A 164 9.52 12.95 9.74
C THR A 164 10.61 11.87 9.66
N VAL A 165 10.23 10.62 9.97
CA VAL A 165 11.05 9.40 9.73
C VAL A 165 11.43 9.38 8.25
N HIS A 166 12.55 8.81 7.82
CA HIS A 166 12.90 8.72 6.40
C HIS A 166 13.01 7.24 6.03
N TRP A 167 12.54 6.85 4.85
CA TRP A 167 12.91 5.56 4.27
C TRP A 167 14.11 5.79 3.37
N THR A 168 15.18 5.03 3.52
CA THR A 168 16.24 5.05 2.50
C THR A 168 15.67 4.36 1.27
N CYS A 169 15.58 5.00 0.11
CA CYS A 169 15.14 4.26 -1.08
C CYS A 169 16.24 3.34 -1.58
N VAL A 170 15.84 2.20 -2.10
CA VAL A 170 16.69 1.41 -2.98
C VAL A 170 16.34 1.74 -4.43
N ASN A 171 17.38 1.86 -5.27
CA ASN A 171 17.25 2.01 -6.72
C ASN A 171 17.03 0.64 -7.37
#